data_AF-A0A7W9DJT4-F1
#
_entry.id   AF-A0A7W9DJT4-F1
#
_cell.length_a   1.000
_cell.length_b   1.000
_cell.length_c   1.000
_cell.angle_alpha   90.00
_cell.angle_beta   90.00
_cell.angle_gamma   90.00
#
_symmetry.space_group_name_H-M   'P 1'
#
loop_
_entity.id
_entity.type
_entity.pdbx_description
1 polymer ?
#
loop_
_entity_poly.entity_id
_entity_poly.type
_entity_poly.pdbx_seq_one_letter_code
_entity_poly.pdbx_strand_id
1 'polypeptide(L)'
;MNHHIARIQQVIEPLRQEIINHKVYSVINNLDDLKVFMQYHVYAVWDFMSLLKSLQIGLTCTTTPWFPVGNANTRYLINEIVAGEESDVDGAGIRKSHYEMYLEAMAQCGADITAIHKFVENLKETGSLTTAYEAAGVPQEARQFVDFTFKVIDSGKSHLQSAAFTFGREDLIPHMFISIVGDLNKKFPDQLSLIKYYLDRHIEVDGDHHSHLALEMTAELCGDDEAAWKAAEEVTVASLQQRINLWNGVYNEITGAK
;
A
#
# COMPACT_ATOMS: atom_id res chain seq x y z
N MET A 1 19.66 10.43 -14.59
CA MET A 1 18.23 10.13 -14.38
C MET A 1 17.69 9.53 -15.66
N ASN A 2 17.11 8.33 -15.62
CA ASN A 2 16.52 7.69 -16.80
C ASN A 2 15.38 8.58 -17.33
N HIS A 3 15.38 8.87 -18.63
CA HIS A 3 14.43 9.81 -19.22
C HIS A 3 12.97 9.31 -19.18
N HIS A 4 12.75 7.99 -19.22
CA HIS A 4 11.43 7.40 -19.06
C HIS A 4 10.91 7.54 -17.63
N ILE A 5 11.78 7.37 -16.63
CA ILE A 5 11.43 7.62 -15.22
C ILE A 5 11.00 9.08 -15.04
N ALA A 6 11.81 10.02 -15.55
CA ALA A 6 11.50 11.44 -15.48
C ALA A 6 10.14 11.77 -16.14
N ARG A 7 9.85 11.12 -17.27
CA ARG A 7 8.55 11.24 -17.95
C ARG A 7 7.40 10.72 -17.10
N ILE A 8 7.50 9.50 -16.55
CA ILE A 8 6.45 8.95 -15.67
C ILE A 8 6.23 9.88 -14.49
N GLN A 9 7.29 10.32 -13.82
CA GLN A 9 7.22 11.27 -12.70
C GLN A 9 6.49 12.56 -13.08
N GLN A 10 6.79 13.13 -14.25
CA GLN A 10 6.11 14.32 -14.75
C GLN A 10 4.62 14.09 -15.02
N VAL A 11 4.28 12.94 -15.62
CA VAL A 11 2.88 12.58 -15.96
C VAL A 11 2.05 12.39 -14.70
N ILE A 12 2.63 11.79 -13.66
CA ILE A 12 1.91 11.43 -12.44
C ILE A 12 1.85 12.55 -11.41
N GLU A 13 2.68 13.59 -11.57
CA GLU A 13 2.79 14.68 -10.61
C GLU A 13 1.44 15.34 -10.24
N PRO A 14 0.52 15.62 -11.19
CA PRO A 14 -0.80 16.15 -10.82
C PRO A 14 -1.60 15.21 -9.92
N LEU A 15 -1.54 13.91 -10.17
CA LEU A 15 -2.22 12.89 -9.35
C LEU A 15 -1.55 12.78 -7.98
N ARG A 16 -0.22 12.82 -7.93
CA ARG A 16 0.53 12.85 -6.66
C ARG A 16 0.14 14.06 -5.81
N GLN A 17 0.01 15.24 -6.42
CA GLN A 17 -0.42 16.44 -5.70
C GLN A 17 -1.87 16.37 -5.23
N GLU A 18 -2.79 15.82 -6.03
CA GLU A 18 -4.16 15.55 -5.58
C GLU A 18 -4.18 14.58 -4.39
N ILE A 19 -3.35 13.55 -4.45
CA ILE A 19 -3.18 12.56 -3.40
C ILE A 19 -2.70 13.19 -2.08
N ILE A 20 -1.63 13.99 -2.15
CA ILE A 20 -1.01 14.62 -0.99
C ILE A 20 -1.95 15.65 -0.35
N ASN A 21 -2.70 16.38 -1.18
CA ASN A 21 -3.60 17.44 -0.74
C ASN A 21 -5.08 17.01 -0.73
N HIS A 22 -5.34 15.70 -0.65
CA HIS A 22 -6.69 15.18 -0.82
C HIS A 22 -7.65 15.72 0.25
N LYS A 23 -8.86 16.08 -0.16
CA LYS A 23 -9.91 16.66 0.69
C LYS A 23 -10.31 15.78 1.90
N VAL A 24 -9.99 14.49 1.88
CA VAL A 24 -10.24 13.59 3.02
C VAL A 24 -9.53 14.06 4.30
N TYR A 25 -8.35 14.64 4.16
CA TYR A 25 -7.54 15.06 5.30
C TYR A 25 -8.19 16.20 6.10
N SER A 26 -8.96 17.08 5.45
CA SER A 26 -9.63 18.18 6.14
C SER A 26 -10.88 17.74 6.93
N VAL A 27 -11.42 16.56 6.63
CA VAL A 27 -12.64 16.07 7.30
C VAL A 27 -12.37 15.10 8.45
N ILE A 28 -11.13 14.60 8.59
CA ILE A 28 -10.70 13.76 9.72
C ILE A 28 -10.37 14.67 10.92
N ASN A 29 -11.34 14.84 11.83
CA ASN A 29 -11.22 15.78 12.94
C ASN A 29 -11.25 15.11 14.32
N ASN A 30 -11.72 13.86 14.39
CA ASN A 30 -11.86 13.11 15.63
C ASN A 30 -11.55 11.61 15.40
N LEU A 31 -11.65 10.83 16.48
CA LEU A 31 -11.38 9.39 16.45
C LEU A 31 -12.34 8.62 15.53
N ASP A 32 -13.62 8.98 15.49
CA ASP A 32 -14.60 8.27 14.66
C ASP A 32 -14.33 8.48 13.18
N ASP A 33 -13.97 9.71 12.77
CA ASP A 33 -13.53 9.98 11.40
C ASP A 33 -12.26 9.17 11.05
N LEU A 34 -11.31 9.04 11.98
CA LEU A 34 -10.09 8.24 11.79
C LEU A 34 -10.40 6.73 11.67
N LYS A 35 -11.32 6.20 12.50
CA LYS A 35 -11.74 4.79 12.41
C LYS A 35 -12.30 4.47 11.02
N VAL A 36 -13.13 5.35 10.46
CA VAL A 36 -13.65 5.21 9.09
C VAL A 36 -12.52 5.17 8.08
N PHE A 37 -11.54 6.08 8.17
CA PHE A 37 -10.35 6.04 7.31
C PHE A 37 -9.65 4.68 7.41
N MET A 38 -9.42 4.18 8.62
CA MET A 38 -8.72 2.93 8.83
C MET A 38 -9.47 1.72 8.26
N GLN A 39 -10.80 1.71 8.35
CA GLN A 39 -11.67 0.64 7.83
C GLN A 39 -11.65 0.52 6.30
N TYR A 40 -11.38 1.60 5.57
CA TYR A 40 -11.13 1.55 4.13
C TYR A 40 -9.66 1.23 3.84
N HIS A 41 -8.74 1.87 4.56
CA HIS A 41 -7.31 1.76 4.29
C HIS A 41 -6.74 0.36 4.57
N VAL A 42 -7.32 -0.39 5.51
CA VAL A 42 -6.85 -1.74 5.87
C VAL A 42 -6.79 -2.71 4.67
N TYR A 43 -7.67 -2.55 3.67
CA TYR A 43 -7.63 -3.38 2.46
C TYR A 43 -6.43 -3.07 1.58
N ALA A 44 -6.00 -1.80 1.53
CA ALA A 44 -4.75 -1.42 0.87
C ALA A 44 -3.53 -1.89 1.67
N VAL A 45 -3.55 -1.83 3.00
CA VAL A 45 -2.46 -2.39 3.82
C VAL A 45 -2.32 -3.89 3.55
N TRP A 46 -3.44 -4.61 3.48
CA TRP A 46 -3.46 -6.05 3.19
C TRP A 46 -3.01 -6.39 1.76
N ASP A 47 -3.54 -5.72 0.73
CA ASP A 47 -3.22 -6.05 -0.66
C ASP A 47 -1.78 -5.67 -1.07
N PHE A 48 -1.14 -4.75 -0.32
CA PHE A 48 0.27 -4.41 -0.50
C PHE A 48 1.14 -5.64 -0.38
N MET A 49 0.90 -6.47 0.64
CA MET A 49 1.63 -7.72 0.86
C MET A 49 1.48 -8.66 -0.34
N SER A 50 0.32 -8.67 -1.00
CA SER A 50 0.10 -9.51 -2.19
C SER A 50 0.92 -9.01 -3.39
N LEU A 51 0.98 -7.69 -3.61
CA LEU A 51 1.81 -7.09 -4.66
C LEU A 51 3.31 -7.31 -4.38
N LEU A 52 3.75 -7.07 -3.15
CA LEU A 52 5.13 -7.31 -2.75
C LEU A 52 5.51 -8.79 -2.90
N LYS A 53 4.61 -9.71 -2.53
CA LYS A 53 4.83 -11.15 -2.70
C LYS A 53 4.91 -11.54 -4.18
N SER A 54 4.10 -10.93 -5.06
CA SER A 54 4.21 -11.20 -6.50
C SER A 54 5.56 -10.78 -7.07
N LEU A 55 6.09 -9.63 -6.60
CA LEU A 55 7.44 -9.19 -6.94
C LEU A 55 8.50 -10.14 -6.39
N GLN A 56 8.38 -10.60 -5.14
CA GLN A 56 9.31 -11.59 -4.58
C GLN A 56 9.33 -12.89 -5.39
N ILE A 57 8.16 -13.39 -5.79
CA ILE A 57 8.03 -14.59 -6.63
C ILE A 57 8.66 -14.37 -8.00
N GLY A 58 8.46 -13.21 -8.63
CA GLY A 58 8.94 -12.92 -9.98
C GLY A 58 10.42 -12.51 -10.06
N LEU A 59 10.95 -11.89 -9.01
CA LEU A 59 12.25 -11.21 -9.03
C LEU A 59 13.30 -11.86 -8.11
N THR A 60 12.91 -12.86 -7.32
CA THR A 60 13.81 -13.59 -6.43
C THR A 60 13.59 -15.10 -6.54
N CYS A 61 14.40 -15.89 -5.84
CA CYS A 61 14.19 -17.33 -5.75
C CYS A 61 13.35 -17.67 -4.52
N THR A 62 12.16 -18.23 -4.73
CA THR A 62 11.23 -18.65 -3.67
C THR A 62 10.97 -20.16 -3.67
N THR A 63 11.71 -20.92 -4.49
CA THR A 63 11.50 -22.35 -4.71
C THR A 63 12.80 -23.16 -4.57
N THR A 64 12.68 -24.49 -4.53
CA THR A 64 13.82 -25.42 -4.48
C THR A 64 13.87 -26.32 -5.72
N PRO A 65 15.05 -26.65 -6.26
CA PRO A 65 16.39 -26.22 -5.84
C PRO A 65 16.66 -24.72 -6.11
N TRP A 66 17.53 -24.11 -5.30
CA TRP A 66 17.77 -22.67 -5.31
C TRP A 66 18.73 -22.25 -6.44
N PHE A 67 18.38 -21.15 -7.12
CA PHE A 67 19.23 -20.46 -8.11
C PHE A 67 18.96 -18.94 -8.07
N PRO A 68 19.96 -18.07 -8.29
CA PRO A 68 19.74 -16.63 -8.33
C PRO A 68 18.87 -16.23 -9.54
N VAL A 69 17.94 -15.29 -9.33
CA VAL A 69 17.03 -14.73 -10.35
C VAL A 69 17.39 -13.28 -10.63
N GLY A 70 17.66 -12.91 -11.89
CA GLY A 70 17.83 -11.52 -12.31
C GLY A 70 19.01 -10.77 -11.65
N ASN A 71 18.84 -9.49 -11.37
CA ASN A 71 19.84 -8.60 -10.75
C ASN A 71 19.92 -8.74 -9.22
N ALA A 72 21.14 -8.65 -8.67
CA ALA A 72 21.39 -8.74 -7.25
C ALA A 72 20.79 -7.59 -6.43
N ASN A 73 20.82 -6.36 -6.93
CA ASN A 73 20.22 -5.19 -6.27
C ASN A 73 18.70 -5.33 -6.19
N THR A 74 18.05 -5.78 -7.27
CA THR A 74 16.61 -6.06 -7.27
C THR A 74 16.26 -7.15 -6.24
N ARG A 75 17.04 -8.23 -6.18
CA ARG A 75 16.84 -9.27 -5.16
C ARG A 75 17.05 -8.75 -3.75
N TYR A 76 18.06 -7.92 -3.54
CA TYR A 76 18.37 -7.32 -2.25
C TYR A 76 17.20 -6.45 -1.79
N LEU A 77 16.79 -5.49 -2.63
CA LEU A 77 15.66 -4.59 -2.39
C LEU A 77 14.40 -5.37 -1.99
N ILE A 78 13.96 -6.31 -2.84
CA ILE A 78 12.70 -7.02 -2.60
C ILE A 78 12.78 -7.89 -1.33
N ASN A 79 13.90 -8.55 -1.06
CA ASN A 79 14.02 -9.34 0.18
C ASN A 79 14.12 -8.47 1.43
N GLU A 80 14.76 -7.30 1.35
CA GLU A 80 14.84 -6.34 2.45
C GLU A 80 13.45 -5.78 2.80
N ILE A 81 12.70 -5.31 1.79
CA ILE A 81 11.33 -4.83 1.98
C ILE A 81 10.44 -5.95 2.50
N VAL A 82 10.53 -7.17 1.97
CA VAL A 82 9.79 -8.33 2.52
C VAL A 82 10.13 -8.58 3.98
N ALA A 83 11.41 -8.53 4.37
CA ALA A 83 11.81 -8.73 5.76
C ALA A 83 11.22 -7.65 6.69
N GLY A 84 11.19 -6.39 6.23
CA GLY A 84 10.53 -5.30 6.94
C GLY A 84 9.02 -5.54 7.04
N GLU A 85 8.34 -5.66 5.92
CA GLU A 85 6.87 -5.69 5.88
C GLU A 85 6.25 -6.95 6.51
N GLU A 86 6.88 -8.11 6.33
CA GLU A 86 6.37 -9.40 6.80
C GLU A 86 6.82 -9.74 8.23
N SER A 87 7.91 -9.13 8.72
CA SER A 87 8.57 -9.55 9.96
C SER A 87 9.29 -8.44 10.75
N ASP A 88 8.80 -7.21 10.71
CA ASP A 88 9.30 -6.11 11.55
C ASP A 88 9.09 -6.36 13.05
N VAL A 89 9.43 -5.38 13.89
CA VAL A 89 9.21 -5.36 15.34
C VAL A 89 8.24 -4.27 15.74
N ASP A 90 7.33 -4.58 16.66
CA ASP A 90 6.49 -3.58 17.29
C ASP A 90 7.27 -2.75 18.34
N GLY A 91 6.61 -1.79 18.98
CA GLY A 91 7.23 -0.94 20.00
C GLY A 91 7.73 -1.69 21.25
N ALA A 92 7.39 -2.97 21.41
CA ALA A 92 7.89 -3.86 22.46
C ALA A 92 9.00 -4.80 21.96
N GLY A 93 9.41 -4.71 20.70
CA GLY A 93 10.41 -5.58 20.09
C GLY A 93 9.86 -6.93 19.64
N ILE A 94 8.54 -7.12 19.60
CA ILE A 94 7.90 -8.38 19.19
C ILE A 94 7.73 -8.41 17.68
N ARG A 95 8.09 -9.54 17.06
CA ARG A 95 8.03 -9.72 15.61
C ARG A 95 6.59 -9.75 15.09
N LYS A 96 6.26 -8.88 14.13
CA LYS A 96 4.96 -8.78 13.47
C LYS A 96 5.10 -8.26 12.05
N SER A 97 4.17 -8.65 11.19
CA SER A 97 3.97 -7.95 9.92
C SER A 97 3.37 -6.56 10.13
N HIS A 98 3.59 -5.66 9.18
CA HIS A 98 2.96 -4.33 9.17
C HIS A 98 1.43 -4.42 9.11
N TYR A 99 0.88 -5.45 8.45
CA TYR A 99 -0.56 -5.73 8.47
C TYR A 99 -1.08 -6.05 9.88
N GLU A 100 -0.37 -6.91 10.63
CA GLU A 100 -0.75 -7.21 12.02
C GLU A 100 -0.65 -5.98 12.92
N MET A 101 0.41 -5.19 12.79
CA MET A 101 0.55 -3.92 13.53
C MET A 101 -0.59 -2.95 13.23
N TYR A 102 -1.01 -2.87 11.96
CA TYR A 102 -2.12 -2.01 11.56
C TYR A 102 -3.45 -2.47 12.16
N LEU A 103 -3.73 -3.78 12.18
CA LEU A 103 -4.94 -4.33 12.84
C LEU A 103 -4.94 -4.09 14.35
N GLU A 104 -3.80 -4.20 15.01
CA GLU A 104 -3.67 -3.87 16.45
C GLU A 104 -3.90 -2.38 16.71
N ALA A 105 -3.39 -1.52 15.82
CA ALA A 105 -3.63 -0.09 15.88
C ALA A 105 -5.12 0.26 15.66
N MET A 106 -5.81 -0.43 14.74
CA MET A 106 -7.25 -0.34 14.57
C MET A 106 -7.99 -0.75 15.85
N ALA A 107 -7.62 -1.87 16.45
CA ALA A 107 -8.23 -2.35 17.68
C ALA A 107 -8.01 -1.37 18.84
N GLN A 108 -6.81 -0.79 18.98
CA GLN A 108 -6.49 0.17 20.05
C GLN A 108 -7.35 1.44 19.96
N CYS A 109 -7.56 1.96 18.75
CA CYS A 109 -8.37 3.16 18.57
C CYS A 109 -9.88 2.86 18.56
N GLY A 110 -10.27 1.58 18.56
CA GLY A 110 -11.65 1.11 18.57
C GLY A 110 -12.32 1.12 17.18
N ALA A 111 -11.55 1.02 16.10
CA ALA A 111 -12.09 0.79 14.76
C ALA A 111 -12.64 -0.64 14.65
N ASP A 112 -13.78 -0.82 13.98
CA ASP A 112 -14.31 -2.16 13.71
C ASP A 112 -13.41 -2.93 12.73
N ILE A 113 -12.90 -4.06 13.20
CA ILE A 113 -12.05 -4.99 12.44
C ILE A 113 -12.84 -6.20 11.91
N THR A 114 -14.11 -6.34 12.26
CA THR A 114 -14.94 -7.51 11.91
C THR A 114 -15.01 -7.72 10.39
N ALA A 115 -15.19 -6.65 9.62
CA ALA A 115 -15.27 -6.73 8.17
C ALA A 115 -13.98 -7.29 7.54
N ILE A 116 -12.81 -6.77 7.93
CA ILE A 116 -11.53 -7.24 7.38
C ILE A 116 -11.22 -8.68 7.81
N HIS A 117 -11.54 -9.07 9.04
CA HIS A 117 -11.39 -10.47 9.48
C HIS A 117 -12.28 -11.40 8.64
N LYS A 118 -13.57 -11.05 8.48
CA LYS A 118 -14.50 -11.81 7.66
C LYS A 118 -14.03 -11.92 6.21
N PHE A 119 -13.48 -10.84 5.65
CA PHE A 119 -12.91 -10.82 4.30
C PHE A 119 -11.77 -11.85 4.18
N VAL A 120 -10.77 -11.79 5.06
CA VAL A 120 -9.61 -12.68 5.02
C VAL A 120 -10.00 -14.14 5.26
N GLU A 121 -10.91 -14.40 6.20
CA GLU A 121 -11.40 -15.76 6.49
C GLU A 121 -12.13 -16.37 5.28
N ASN A 122 -13.06 -15.62 4.67
CA ASN A 122 -13.78 -16.08 3.48
C ASN A 122 -12.84 -16.25 2.29
N LEU A 123 -11.85 -15.39 2.14
CA LEU A 123 -10.87 -15.52 1.06
C LEU A 123 -10.00 -16.77 1.24
N LYS A 124 -9.58 -17.09 2.48
CA LYS A 124 -8.84 -18.33 2.79
C LYS A 124 -9.68 -19.58 2.51
N GLU A 125 -10.98 -19.54 2.79
CA GLU A 125 -11.88 -20.67 2.58
C GLU A 125 -12.22 -20.88 1.09
N THR A 126 -12.47 -19.79 0.36
CA THR A 126 -13.07 -19.86 -0.98
C THR A 126 -12.08 -19.60 -2.12
N GLY A 127 -10.97 -18.92 -1.84
CA GLY A 127 -10.04 -18.41 -2.86
C GLY A 127 -10.62 -17.33 -3.77
N SER A 128 -11.82 -16.81 -3.47
CA SER A 128 -12.56 -15.87 -4.33
C SER A 128 -12.63 -14.48 -3.69
N LEU A 129 -11.98 -13.49 -4.30
CA LEU A 129 -12.07 -12.09 -3.89
C LEU A 129 -13.52 -11.60 -3.91
N THR A 130 -14.28 -11.92 -4.95
CA THR A 130 -15.70 -11.54 -5.08
C THR A 130 -16.52 -12.06 -3.90
N THR A 131 -16.37 -13.34 -3.56
CA THR A 131 -17.09 -13.95 -2.44
C THR A 131 -16.68 -13.34 -1.10
N ALA A 132 -15.38 -13.08 -0.92
CA ALA A 132 -14.86 -12.43 0.28
C ALA A 132 -15.41 -11.00 0.43
N TYR A 133 -15.48 -10.22 -0.65
CA TYR A 133 -16.03 -8.87 -0.62
C TYR A 133 -17.51 -8.84 -0.23
N GLU A 134 -18.30 -9.73 -0.83
CA GLU A 134 -19.74 -9.85 -0.56
C GLU A 134 -19.99 -10.28 0.89
N ALA A 135 -19.25 -11.28 1.37
CA ALA A 135 -19.36 -11.75 2.73
C ALA A 135 -19.02 -10.64 3.73
N ALA A 136 -17.93 -9.91 3.53
CA ALA A 136 -17.46 -8.88 4.44
C ALA A 136 -18.18 -7.52 4.30
N GLY A 137 -18.97 -7.31 3.25
CA GLY A 137 -19.57 -6.00 2.99
C GLY A 137 -18.53 -4.92 2.66
N VAL A 138 -17.43 -5.29 1.98
CA VAL A 138 -16.33 -4.36 1.67
C VAL A 138 -16.86 -3.16 0.87
N PRO A 139 -16.48 -1.92 1.19
CA PRO A 139 -16.89 -0.74 0.41
C PRO A 139 -16.44 -0.82 -1.05
N GLN A 140 -17.23 -0.27 -1.98
CA GLN A 140 -16.98 -0.40 -3.42
C GLN A 140 -15.60 0.12 -3.83
N GLU A 141 -15.18 1.27 -3.31
CA GLU A 141 -13.90 1.91 -3.63
C GLU A 141 -12.73 1.07 -3.10
N ALA A 142 -12.89 0.41 -1.95
CA ALA A 142 -11.89 -0.54 -1.44
C ALA A 142 -11.81 -1.81 -2.30
N ARG A 143 -12.95 -2.34 -2.79
CA ARG A 143 -12.95 -3.46 -3.75
C ARG A 143 -12.22 -3.08 -5.03
N GLN A 144 -12.54 -1.92 -5.60
CA GLN A 144 -11.91 -1.44 -6.83
C GLN A 144 -10.39 -1.27 -6.70
N PHE A 145 -9.94 -0.80 -5.53
CA PHE A 145 -8.52 -0.69 -5.21
C PHE A 145 -7.85 -2.08 -5.21
N VAL A 146 -8.42 -3.04 -4.47
CA VAL A 146 -7.87 -4.41 -4.38
C VAL A 146 -7.94 -5.12 -5.75
N ASP A 147 -9.05 -5.02 -6.47
CA ASP A 147 -9.22 -5.62 -7.80
C ASP A 147 -8.20 -5.09 -8.80
N PHE A 148 -7.86 -3.80 -8.73
CA PHE A 148 -6.80 -3.25 -9.54
C PHE A 148 -5.44 -3.84 -9.19
N THR A 149 -5.10 -3.95 -7.90
CA THR A 149 -3.87 -4.60 -7.45
C THR A 149 -3.78 -6.04 -7.99
N PHE A 150 -4.84 -6.83 -7.82
CA PHE A 150 -4.86 -8.21 -8.32
C PHE A 150 -4.86 -8.29 -9.85
N LYS A 151 -5.50 -7.36 -10.57
CA LYS A 151 -5.36 -7.26 -12.03
C LYS A 151 -3.90 -7.04 -12.47
N VAL A 152 -3.14 -6.23 -11.73
CA VAL A 152 -1.71 -6.01 -12.00
C VAL A 152 -0.90 -7.28 -11.68
N ILE A 153 -1.19 -7.96 -10.57
CA ILE A 153 -0.58 -9.23 -10.19
C ILE A 153 -0.84 -10.29 -11.27
N ASP A 154 -2.10 -10.51 -11.63
CA ASP A 154 -2.57 -11.52 -12.59
C ASP A 154 -2.07 -11.28 -14.01
N SER A 155 -1.60 -10.07 -14.32
CA SER A 155 -0.95 -9.80 -15.61
C SER A 155 0.33 -10.62 -15.80
N GLY A 156 0.97 -11.08 -14.72
CA GLY A 156 2.24 -11.80 -14.72
C GLY A 156 3.44 -10.98 -15.23
N LYS A 157 3.25 -9.67 -15.46
CA LYS A 157 4.27 -8.78 -16.03
C LYS A 157 5.01 -8.03 -14.94
N SER A 158 6.23 -8.47 -14.62
CA SER A 158 7.02 -7.88 -13.54
C SER A 158 7.29 -6.39 -13.71
N HIS A 159 7.48 -5.88 -14.95
CA HIS A 159 7.64 -4.43 -15.17
C HIS A 159 6.39 -3.64 -14.75
N LEU A 160 5.18 -4.15 -14.98
CA LEU A 160 3.94 -3.48 -14.54
C LEU A 160 3.76 -3.55 -13.03
N GLN A 161 4.05 -4.71 -12.42
CA GLN A 161 4.03 -4.88 -10.96
C GLN A 161 5.03 -3.93 -10.30
N SER A 162 6.25 -3.81 -10.86
CA SER A 162 7.30 -2.93 -10.35
C SER A 162 6.92 -1.45 -10.47
N ALA A 163 6.26 -1.06 -11.56
CA ALA A 163 5.80 0.32 -11.75
C ALA A 163 4.67 0.68 -10.76
N ALA A 164 3.69 -0.20 -10.59
CA ALA A 164 2.62 -0.02 -9.61
C ALA A 164 3.19 0.07 -8.18
N PHE A 165 4.15 -0.78 -7.83
CA PHE A 165 4.84 -0.75 -6.55
C PHE A 165 5.62 0.56 -6.35
N THR A 166 6.55 0.86 -7.25
CA THR A 166 7.51 1.97 -7.14
C THR A 166 6.81 3.33 -7.09
N PHE A 167 5.86 3.57 -8.00
CA PHE A 167 5.26 4.89 -8.15
C PHE A 167 3.91 5.01 -7.45
N GLY A 168 3.23 3.89 -7.20
CA GLY A 168 1.87 3.85 -6.68
C GLY A 168 1.74 3.41 -5.22
N ARG A 169 2.78 2.79 -4.62
CA ARG A 169 2.68 2.17 -3.29
C ARG A 169 3.80 2.56 -2.33
N GLU A 170 5.04 2.61 -2.79
CA GLU A 170 6.21 2.83 -1.92
C GLU A 170 6.28 4.25 -1.34
N ASP A 171 5.91 5.28 -2.10
CA ASP A 171 6.21 6.67 -1.74
C ASP A 171 4.95 7.55 -1.65
N LEU A 172 3.94 7.09 -0.88
CA LEU A 172 2.63 7.77 -0.84
C LEU A 172 1.93 7.81 0.52
N ILE A 173 2.60 7.62 1.65
CA ILE A 173 2.01 8.02 2.94
C ILE A 173 2.16 9.54 3.07
N PRO A 174 1.08 10.33 2.97
CA PRO A 174 1.26 11.77 2.90
C PRO A 174 1.61 12.31 4.29
N HIS A 175 2.59 13.22 4.34
CA HIS A 175 2.96 13.97 5.54
C HIS A 175 1.74 14.57 6.27
N MET A 176 0.70 14.94 5.52
CA MET A 176 -0.57 15.42 6.07
C MET A 176 -1.27 14.37 6.94
N PHE A 177 -1.31 13.10 6.55
CA PHE A 177 -1.92 12.04 7.35
C PHE A 177 -1.13 11.80 8.64
N ILE A 178 0.21 11.78 8.55
CA ILE A 178 1.09 11.69 9.72
C ILE A 178 0.84 12.87 10.68
N SER A 179 0.70 14.09 10.15
CA SER A 179 0.40 15.28 10.97
C SER A 179 -0.96 15.15 11.68
N ILE A 180 -2.00 14.69 10.97
CA ILE A 180 -3.35 14.50 11.54
C ILE A 180 -3.31 13.47 12.67
N VAL A 181 -2.68 12.32 12.43
CA VAL A 181 -2.54 11.28 13.46
C VAL A 181 -1.71 11.78 14.63
N GLY A 182 -0.64 12.55 14.38
CA GLY A 182 0.17 13.17 15.41
C GLY A 182 -0.64 14.14 16.30
N ASP A 183 -1.48 14.97 15.70
CA ASP A 183 -2.32 15.90 16.45
C ASP A 183 -3.47 15.23 17.20
N LEU A 184 -4.07 14.18 16.63
CA LEU A 184 -5.05 13.36 17.33
C LEU A 184 -4.40 12.59 18.48
N ASN A 185 -3.19 12.05 18.31
CA ASN A 185 -2.47 11.32 19.34
C ASN A 185 -2.10 12.22 20.53
N LYS A 186 -1.85 13.52 20.33
CA LYS A 186 -1.67 14.47 21.45
C LYS A 186 -2.93 14.57 22.33
N LYS A 187 -4.12 14.40 21.74
CA LYS A 187 -5.42 14.43 22.44
C LYS A 187 -5.80 13.06 23.03
N PHE A 188 -5.42 11.98 22.35
CA PHE A 188 -5.81 10.60 22.68
C PHE A 188 -4.59 9.64 22.68
N PRO A 189 -3.57 9.88 23.52
CA PRO A 189 -2.28 9.17 23.43
C PRO A 189 -2.40 7.66 23.68
N ASP A 190 -3.26 7.25 24.61
CA ASP A 190 -3.45 5.84 24.95
C ASP A 190 -4.19 5.06 23.86
N GLN A 191 -4.94 5.75 23.00
CA GLN A 191 -5.76 5.15 21.94
C GLN A 191 -5.08 5.15 20.57
N LEU A 192 -4.03 5.95 20.39
CA LEU A 192 -3.39 6.18 19.08
C LEU A 192 -1.88 5.92 19.07
N SER A 193 -1.30 5.47 20.19
CA SER A 193 0.13 5.19 20.28
C SER A 193 0.60 4.13 19.27
N LEU A 194 -0.20 3.10 18.98
CA LEU A 194 0.16 2.06 18.01
C LEU A 194 0.09 2.55 16.57
N ILE A 195 -0.94 3.33 16.19
CA ILE A 195 -0.99 3.89 14.83
C ILE A 195 0.12 4.92 14.63
N LYS A 196 0.46 5.68 15.67
CA LYS A 196 1.61 6.58 15.62
C LYS A 196 2.90 5.79 15.38
N TYR A 197 3.14 4.73 16.15
CA TYR A 197 4.30 3.87 15.97
C TYR A 197 4.37 3.28 14.56
N TYR A 198 3.26 2.73 14.06
CA TYR A 198 3.16 2.21 12.70
C TYR A 198 3.58 3.25 11.65
N LEU A 199 3.11 4.49 11.77
CA LEU A 199 3.47 5.56 10.83
C LEU A 199 4.92 6.03 10.99
N ASP A 200 5.44 6.13 12.22
CA ASP A 200 6.84 6.47 12.46
C ASP A 200 7.76 5.41 11.83
N ARG A 201 7.39 4.13 11.90
CA ARG A 201 8.15 3.03 11.26
C ARG A 201 8.19 3.15 9.74
N HIS A 202 7.13 3.60 9.08
CA HIS A 202 7.18 3.84 7.63
C HIS A 202 8.16 4.97 7.28
N ILE A 203 8.27 6.02 8.10
CA ILE A 203 9.27 7.08 7.88
C ILE A 203 10.71 6.56 8.08
N GLU A 204 10.92 5.68 9.06
CA GLU A 204 12.24 5.13 9.37
C GLU A 204 12.70 4.03 8.41
N VAL A 205 11.77 3.22 7.89
CA VAL A 205 12.03 2.07 7.01
C VAL A 205 12.00 2.49 5.54
N ASP A 206 11.12 3.40 5.15
CA ASP A 206 11.07 3.98 3.79
C ASP A 206 12.14 5.07 3.66
N GLY A 207 13.40 4.67 3.77
CA GLY A 207 14.53 5.56 3.53
C GLY A 207 14.70 5.90 2.05
N ASP A 208 15.34 7.04 1.75
CA ASP A 208 15.70 7.50 0.39
C ASP A 208 16.37 6.41 -0.49
N HIS A 209 16.95 5.38 0.14
CA HIS A 209 17.59 4.25 -0.54
C HIS A 209 16.59 3.34 -1.28
N HIS A 210 15.45 2.97 -0.68
CA HIS A 210 14.46 2.08 -1.31
C HIS A 210 13.87 2.74 -2.55
N SER A 211 13.51 4.03 -2.46
CA SER A 211 13.00 4.83 -3.57
C SER A 211 13.95 4.81 -4.77
N HIS A 212 15.26 4.96 -4.56
CA HIS A 212 16.22 4.91 -5.66
C HIS A 212 16.31 3.52 -6.30
N LEU A 213 16.41 2.46 -5.48
CA LEU A 213 16.50 1.09 -5.98
C LEU A 213 15.21 0.63 -6.67
N ALA A 214 14.03 1.09 -6.23
CA ALA A 214 12.76 0.77 -6.87
C ALA A 214 12.63 1.39 -8.27
N LEU A 215 13.15 2.62 -8.44
CA LEU A 215 13.26 3.28 -9.74
C LEU A 215 14.24 2.53 -10.67
N GLU A 216 15.39 2.08 -10.15
CA GLU A 216 16.34 1.25 -10.91
C GLU A 216 15.75 -0.09 -11.30
N MET A 217 15.05 -0.77 -10.38
CA MET A 217 14.34 -2.02 -10.65
C MET A 217 13.34 -1.85 -11.79
N THR A 218 12.50 -0.82 -11.74
CA THR A 218 11.51 -0.56 -12.80
C THR A 218 12.19 -0.30 -14.13
N ALA A 219 13.30 0.45 -14.13
CA ALA A 219 14.06 0.72 -15.33
C ALA A 219 14.70 -0.52 -15.94
N GLU A 220 15.26 -1.39 -15.12
CA GLU A 220 15.83 -2.66 -15.57
C GLU A 220 14.75 -3.57 -16.19
N LEU A 221 13.58 -3.66 -15.55
CA LEU A 221 12.50 -4.53 -16.00
C LEU A 221 11.83 -4.04 -17.28
N CYS A 222 11.83 -2.73 -17.52
CA CYS A 222 11.36 -2.17 -18.80
C CYS A 222 12.45 -2.23 -19.88
N GLY A 223 13.73 -2.12 -19.52
CA GLY A 223 14.85 -2.14 -20.47
C GLY A 223 14.72 -1.07 -21.55
N ASP A 224 15.02 -1.44 -22.79
CA ASP A 224 14.89 -0.59 -23.98
C ASP A 224 13.51 -0.72 -24.68
N ASP A 225 12.53 -1.37 -24.05
CA ASP A 225 11.19 -1.59 -24.62
C ASP A 225 10.25 -0.41 -24.33
N GLU A 226 10.08 0.45 -25.33
CA GLU A 226 9.14 1.59 -25.30
C GLU A 226 7.69 1.17 -24.99
N ALA A 227 7.26 -0.02 -25.41
CA ALA A 227 5.92 -0.50 -25.11
C ALA A 227 5.79 -0.90 -23.63
N ALA A 228 6.84 -1.48 -23.04
CA ALA A 228 6.89 -1.77 -21.61
C ALA A 228 6.84 -0.48 -20.78
N TRP A 229 7.62 0.54 -21.17
CA TRP A 229 7.59 1.86 -20.54
C TRP A 229 6.23 2.54 -20.63
N LYS A 230 5.59 2.51 -21.80
CA LYS A 230 4.25 3.05 -21.98
C LYS A 230 3.23 2.33 -21.10
N ALA A 231 3.28 1.00 -21.04
CA ALA A 231 2.38 0.23 -20.19
C ALA A 231 2.63 0.47 -18.70
N ALA A 232 3.90 0.67 -18.29
CA ALA A 232 4.27 1.06 -16.93
C ALA A 232 3.71 2.44 -16.54
N GLU A 233 3.77 3.42 -17.46
CA GLU A 233 3.14 4.74 -17.29
C GLU A 233 1.63 4.61 -17.08
N GLU A 234 0.94 3.86 -17.95
CA GLU A 234 -0.51 3.64 -17.87
C GLU A 234 -0.94 2.95 -16.56
N VAL A 235 -0.20 1.92 -16.12
CA VAL A 235 -0.45 1.23 -14.85
C VAL A 235 -0.21 2.15 -13.67
N THR A 236 0.84 2.98 -13.71
CA THR A 236 1.13 3.94 -12.65
C THR A 236 0.00 4.95 -12.49
N VAL A 237 -0.43 5.57 -13.59
CA VAL A 237 -1.55 6.51 -13.62
C VAL A 237 -2.81 5.86 -13.05
N ALA A 238 -3.13 4.64 -13.49
CA ALA A 238 -4.29 3.91 -13.00
C ALA A 238 -4.19 3.59 -11.49
N SER A 239 -3.01 3.23 -11.00
CA SER A 239 -2.77 2.95 -9.57
C SER A 239 -3.05 4.16 -8.69
N LEU A 240 -2.54 5.33 -9.09
CA LEU A 240 -2.78 6.59 -8.37
C LEU A 240 -4.25 7.01 -8.42
N GLN A 241 -4.93 6.79 -9.55
CA GLN A 241 -6.36 7.05 -9.63
C GLN A 241 -7.16 6.16 -8.67
N GLN A 242 -6.80 4.89 -8.51
CA GLN A 242 -7.45 4.03 -7.52
C GLN A 242 -7.20 4.52 -6.09
N ARG A 243 -6.01 5.04 -5.79
CA ARG A 243 -5.73 5.65 -4.49
C ARG A 243 -6.64 6.86 -4.21
N ILE A 244 -6.79 7.75 -5.20
CA ILE A 244 -7.71 8.90 -5.12
C ILE A 244 -9.15 8.41 -4.90
N ASN A 245 -9.59 7.39 -5.64
CA ASN A 245 -10.93 6.82 -5.50
C ASN A 245 -11.15 6.24 -4.10
N LEU A 246 -10.16 5.52 -3.55
CA LEU A 246 -10.22 5.00 -2.18
C LEU A 246 -10.46 6.12 -1.17
N TRP A 247 -9.74 7.24 -1.28
CA TRP A 247 -9.94 8.38 -0.39
C TRP A 247 -11.22 9.17 -0.67
N ASN A 248 -11.72 9.18 -1.90
CA ASN A 248 -13.05 9.70 -2.19
C ASN A 248 -14.13 8.88 -1.46
N GLY A 249 -14.01 7.55 -1.44
CA GLY A 249 -14.87 6.67 -0.65
C GLY A 249 -14.86 7.03 0.84
N VAL A 250 -13.66 7.17 1.43
CA VAL A 250 -13.51 7.60 2.82
C VAL A 250 -14.13 8.97 3.08
N TYR A 251 -13.87 9.96 2.22
CA TYR A 251 -14.41 11.31 2.35
C TYR A 251 -15.95 11.29 2.32
N ASN A 252 -16.54 10.53 1.39
CA ASN A 252 -17.99 10.42 1.25
C ASN A 252 -18.61 9.74 2.47
N GLU A 253 -17.99 8.69 3.02
CA GLU A 253 -18.46 8.02 4.24
C GLU A 253 -18.45 8.99 5.43
N ILE A 254 -17.34 9.68 5.66
CA ILE A 254 -17.18 10.63 6.78
C ILE A 254 -18.18 11.80 6.69
N THR A 255 -18.42 12.31 5.48
CA THR A 255 -19.28 13.49 5.28
C THR A 255 -20.75 13.15 5.13
N GLY A 256 -21.09 11.95 4.65
CA GLY A 256 -22.47 11.46 4.56
C GLY A 256 -23.05 11.03 5.91
N ALA A 257 -22.18 10.69 6.88
CA ALA A 257 -22.56 10.37 8.25
C ALA A 257 -22.81 11.59 9.16
N LYS A 258 -22.53 12.81 8.67
CA LYS A 258 -22.69 14.09 9.38
C LYS A 258 -23.98 14.80 8.97
#